data_AF-A0A7V8ZEI1-F1
#
_entry.id   AF-A0A7V8ZEI1-F1
#
_cell.length_a   1.000
_cell.length_b   1.000
_cell.length_c   1.000
_cell.angle_alpha   90.00
_cell.angle_beta   90.00
_cell.angle_gamma   90.00
#
_symmetry.space_group_name_H-M   'P 1'
#
loop_
_entity.id
_entity.type
_entity.pdbx_description
1 polymer ?
#
loop_
_entity_poly.entity_id
_entity_poly.type
_entity_poly.pdbx_seq_one_letter_code
_entity_poly.pdbx_strand_id
1 'polypeptide(L)'
;IGAVRLTERHLRHDPPTADEIAALLADIDGQLAAATIPEGVAVVATAGTATTLAAVELGLERYDPAKIHGVRVPVASVDAVLARLLAMTVAERREVRGMEPKRADVIAAGCAIYARVARRAEAAELIVSDRGIRWGVAYELAGLV
;
A
#
# COMPACT_ATOMS: atom_id res chain seq x y z
N ILE A 1 -3.59 -6.99 10.27
CA ILE A 1 -2.53 -5.97 10.09
C ILE A 1 -3.12 -4.75 9.37
N GLY A 2 -2.68 -3.51 9.64
CA GLY A 2 -3.28 -2.32 8.98
C GLY A 2 -2.45 -1.05 9.12
N ALA A 3 -2.52 -0.17 8.11
CA ALA A 3 -1.65 1.01 7.96
C ALA A 3 -1.73 1.97 9.15
N VAL A 4 -2.94 2.37 9.57
CA VAL A 4 -3.16 3.29 10.71
C VAL A 4 -2.54 2.72 11.98
N ARG A 5 -2.93 1.50 12.35
CA ARG A 5 -2.48 0.84 13.58
C ARG A 5 -0.96 0.67 13.64
N LEU A 6 -0.34 0.32 12.52
CA LEU A 6 1.12 0.17 12.45
C LEU A 6 1.84 1.52 12.53
N THR A 7 1.28 2.56 11.91
CA THR A 7 1.82 3.92 12.00
C THR A 7 1.80 4.40 13.45
N GLU A 8 0.63 4.37 14.10
CA GLU A 8 0.47 4.78 15.51
C GLU A 8 1.38 3.99 16.47
N ARG A 9 1.62 2.71 16.17
CA ARG A 9 2.42 1.83 17.02
C ARG A 9 3.92 2.09 16.92
N HIS A 10 4.42 2.32 15.70
CA HIS A 10 5.86 2.28 15.40
C HIS A 10 6.44 3.60 14.91
N LEU A 11 5.70 4.42 14.17
CA LEU A 11 6.23 5.61 13.51
C LEU A 11 5.88 6.86 14.31
N ARG A 12 6.70 7.21 15.31
CA ARG A 12 6.43 8.35 16.20
C ARG A 12 7.12 9.62 15.74
N HIS A 13 8.25 9.50 15.06
CA HIS A 13 8.98 10.63 14.49
C HIS A 13 8.53 10.91 13.06
N ASP A 14 8.73 12.16 12.63
CA ASP A 14 8.41 12.62 11.29
C ASP A 14 9.60 13.40 10.69
N PRO A 15 10.43 12.78 9.81
CA PRO A 15 10.34 11.39 9.34
C PRO A 15 10.70 10.35 10.43
N PRO A 16 10.27 9.08 10.28
CA PRO A 16 10.56 8.03 11.24
C PRO A 16 12.05 7.68 11.30
N THR A 17 12.50 7.23 12.47
CA THR A 17 13.91 6.82 12.66
C THR A 17 14.19 5.44 12.08
N ALA A 18 15.47 5.09 11.90
CA ALA A 18 15.87 3.77 11.42
C ALA A 18 15.36 2.63 12.33
N ASP A 19 15.37 2.84 13.65
CA ASP A 19 14.89 1.86 14.64
C ASP A 19 13.36 1.68 14.55
N GLU A 20 12.62 2.77 14.32
CA GLU A 20 11.17 2.73 14.11
C GLU A 20 10.80 1.98 12.83
N ILE A 21 11.55 2.21 11.75
CA ILE A 21 11.38 1.49 10.48
C ILE A 21 11.67 0.01 10.67
N ALA A 22 12.77 -0.34 11.37
CA ALA A 22 13.12 -1.73 11.65
C ALA A 22 12.03 -2.43 12.49
N ALA A 23 11.52 -1.76 13.53
CA ALA A 23 10.44 -2.26 14.37
C ALA A 23 9.13 -2.47 13.59
N LEU A 24 8.76 -1.52 12.72
CA LEU A 24 7.62 -1.63 11.82
C LEU A 24 7.73 -2.88 10.94
N LEU A 25 8.87 -3.06 10.26
CA LEU A 25 9.08 -4.18 9.34
C LEU A 25 9.07 -5.52 10.08
N ALA A 26 9.67 -5.59 11.26
CA ALA A 26 9.67 -6.78 12.10
C ALA A 26 8.25 -7.16 12.57
N ASP A 27 7.42 -6.20 12.99
CA ASP A 27 6.02 -6.46 13.38
C ASP A 27 5.18 -6.91 12.16
N ILE A 28 5.40 -6.31 10.99
CA ILE A 28 4.75 -6.77 9.75
C ILE A 28 5.13 -8.23 9.47
N ASP A 29 6.41 -8.57 9.54
CA ASP A 29 6.84 -9.95 9.27
C ASP A 29 6.34 -10.94 10.29
N GLY A 30 6.35 -10.59 11.57
CA GLY A 30 5.82 -11.44 12.63
C GLY A 30 4.33 -11.75 12.43
N GLN A 31 3.54 -10.74 12.04
CA GLN A 31 2.12 -10.93 11.75
C GLN A 31 1.88 -11.73 10.46
N LEU A 32 2.69 -11.51 9.43
CA LEU A 32 2.58 -12.27 8.17
C LEU A 32 3.07 -13.72 8.29
N ALA A 33 3.94 -14.04 9.25
CA ALA A 33 4.38 -15.41 9.51
C ALA A 33 3.23 -16.35 9.93
N ALA A 34 2.16 -15.80 10.51
CA ALA A 34 0.96 -16.57 10.85
C ALA A 34 0.02 -16.82 9.65
N ALA A 35 0.28 -16.22 8.49
CA ALA A 35 -0.54 -16.34 7.30
C ALA A 35 0.14 -17.21 6.24
N THR A 36 -0.62 -18.14 5.64
CA THR A 36 -0.18 -18.86 4.44
C THR A 36 -0.33 -17.96 3.22
N ILE A 37 0.80 -17.55 2.63
CA ILE A 37 0.84 -16.79 1.38
C ILE A 37 1.49 -17.69 0.33
N PRO A 38 0.74 -18.16 -0.69
CA PRO A 38 1.31 -18.96 -1.77
C PRO A 38 2.36 -18.18 -2.57
N GLU A 39 3.39 -18.87 -3.04
CA GLU A 39 4.42 -18.33 -3.93
C GLU A 39 3.94 -18.39 -5.41
N GLY A 40 4.44 -17.48 -6.23
CA GLY A 40 4.17 -17.45 -7.68
C GLY A 40 2.74 -17.07 -8.08
N VAL A 41 1.96 -16.52 -7.15
CA VAL A 41 0.57 -16.09 -7.41
C VAL A 41 0.46 -14.60 -7.71
N ALA A 42 -0.59 -14.23 -8.44
CA ALA A 42 -0.92 -12.83 -8.67
C ALA A 42 -1.36 -12.15 -7.37
N VAL A 43 -0.73 -11.02 -7.03
CA VAL A 43 -1.13 -10.20 -5.87
C VAL A 43 -2.04 -9.07 -6.33
N VAL A 44 -3.33 -9.20 -6.02
CA VAL A 44 -4.32 -8.14 -6.29
C VAL A 44 -4.45 -7.25 -5.05
N ALA A 45 -3.94 -6.02 -5.15
CA ALA A 45 -3.96 -5.03 -4.08
C ALA A 45 -5.21 -4.14 -4.20
N THR A 46 -6.00 -4.04 -3.15
CA THR A 46 -7.22 -3.21 -3.10
C THR A 46 -7.19 -2.21 -1.93
N ALA A 47 -8.21 -1.36 -1.84
CA ALA A 47 -8.32 -0.26 -0.90
C ALA A 47 -7.27 0.83 -1.14
N GLY A 48 -7.35 1.90 -0.35
CA GLY A 48 -6.77 3.14 -0.84
C GLY A 48 -5.26 3.30 -0.71
N THR A 49 -4.55 2.44 0.03
CA THR A 49 -3.07 2.40 -0.08
C THR A 49 -2.68 1.90 -1.47
N ALA A 50 -3.34 0.86 -1.97
CA ALA A 50 -3.10 0.34 -3.32
C ALA A 50 -3.45 1.37 -4.40
N THR A 51 -4.60 2.05 -4.28
CA THR A 51 -4.98 3.07 -5.26
C THR A 51 -4.08 4.31 -5.20
N THR A 52 -3.56 4.67 -4.02
CA THR A 52 -2.56 5.75 -3.89
C THR A 52 -1.23 5.36 -4.52
N LEU A 53 -0.76 4.13 -4.31
CA LEU A 53 0.44 3.61 -4.98
C LEU A 53 0.32 3.69 -6.50
N ALA A 54 -0.81 3.24 -7.07
CA ALA A 54 -1.07 3.36 -8.50
C ALA A 54 -1.12 4.82 -8.97
N ALA A 55 -1.75 5.72 -8.21
CA ALA A 55 -1.81 7.13 -8.58
C ALA A 55 -0.44 7.81 -8.56
N VAL A 56 0.42 7.46 -7.60
CA VAL A 56 1.82 7.92 -7.53
C VAL A 56 2.63 7.36 -8.68
N GLU A 57 2.51 6.06 -8.98
CA GLU A 57 3.20 5.40 -10.11
C GLU A 57 2.84 6.05 -11.45
N LEU A 58 1.55 6.32 -11.65
CA LEU A 58 1.04 6.97 -12.86
C LEU A 58 1.25 8.49 -12.89
N GLY A 59 1.74 9.09 -11.80
CA GLY A 59 1.87 10.54 -11.67
C GLY A 59 0.56 11.30 -11.88
N LEU A 60 -0.57 10.77 -11.38
CA LEU A 60 -1.88 11.40 -11.55
C LEU A 60 -1.99 12.69 -10.70
N GLU A 61 -2.56 13.74 -11.27
CA GLU A 61 -2.88 14.96 -10.51
C GLU A 61 -4.12 14.81 -9.65
N ARG A 62 -5.05 13.96 -10.09
CA ARG A 62 -6.32 13.68 -9.41
C ARG A 62 -6.62 12.19 -9.52
N TYR A 63 -7.30 11.68 -8.50
CA TYR A 63 -7.78 10.31 -8.50
C TYR A 63 -8.70 10.06 -9.72
N ASP A 64 -8.37 9.01 -10.48
CA ASP A 64 -9.12 8.56 -11.65
C ASP A 64 -9.26 7.02 -11.56
N PRO A 65 -10.43 6.50 -11.17
CA PRO A 65 -10.61 5.07 -10.95
C PRO A 65 -10.45 4.24 -12.23
N ALA A 66 -10.78 4.83 -13.39
CA ALA A 66 -10.65 4.15 -14.68
C ALA A 66 -9.18 3.96 -15.07
N LYS A 67 -8.31 4.91 -14.69
CA LYS A 67 -6.85 4.78 -14.89
C LYS A 67 -6.17 3.91 -13.84
N ILE A 68 -6.72 3.84 -12.62
CA ILE A 68 -6.12 3.10 -11.50
C ILE A 68 -6.46 1.61 -11.53
N HIS A 69 -7.70 1.26 -11.89
CA HIS A 69 -8.12 -0.14 -11.87
C HIS A 69 -7.37 -0.96 -12.92
N GLY A 70 -6.79 -2.09 -12.49
CA GLY A 70 -6.01 -2.99 -13.34
C GLY A 70 -4.55 -2.57 -13.54
N VAL A 71 -4.12 -1.44 -12.99
CA VAL A 71 -2.71 -1.00 -13.05
C VAL A 71 -1.82 -2.04 -12.42
N ARG A 72 -0.70 -2.32 -13.10
CA ARG A 72 0.35 -3.19 -12.58
C ARG A 72 1.48 -2.30 -12.06
N VAL A 73 1.79 -2.42 -10.77
CA VAL A 73 2.86 -1.66 -10.13
C VAL A 73 4.01 -2.63 -9.82
N PRO A 74 5.19 -2.48 -10.45
CA PRO A 74 6.34 -3.33 -10.16
C PRO A 74 6.71 -3.27 -8.68
N VAL A 75 7.14 -4.41 -8.10
CA VAL A 75 7.59 -4.43 -6.70
C VAL A 75 8.76 -3.49 -6.46
N ALA A 76 9.66 -3.34 -7.43
CA ALA A 76 10.73 -2.35 -7.39
C ALA A 76 10.20 -0.90 -7.26
N SER A 77 9.10 -0.56 -7.95
CA SER A 77 8.45 0.74 -7.80
C SER A 77 7.83 0.89 -6.40
N VAL A 78 7.20 -0.16 -5.86
CA VAL A 78 6.66 -0.15 -4.49
C VAL A 78 7.77 0.09 -3.46
N ASP A 79 8.90 -0.60 -3.58
CA ASP A 79 10.06 -0.44 -2.69
C ASP A 79 10.66 0.96 -2.82
N ALA A 80 10.79 1.50 -4.03
CA ALA A 80 11.28 2.85 -4.27
C ALA A 80 10.36 3.92 -3.67
N VAL A 81 9.04 3.77 -3.86
CA VAL A 81 8.04 4.67 -3.27
C VAL A 81 8.08 4.58 -1.75
N LEU A 82 8.14 3.38 -1.18
CA LEU A 82 8.24 3.18 0.27
C LEU A 82 9.49 3.85 0.84
N ALA A 83 10.66 3.63 0.25
CA ALA A 83 11.91 4.25 0.69
C ALA A 83 11.83 5.77 0.66
N ARG A 84 11.26 6.34 -0.42
CA ARG A 84 11.06 7.79 -0.53
C ARG A 84 10.11 8.33 0.53
N LEU A 85 8.99 7.66 0.77
CA LEU A 85 7.99 8.09 1.76
C LEU A 85 8.55 8.06 3.18
N LEU A 86 9.33 7.04 3.53
CA LEU A 86 9.97 6.92 4.86
C LEU A 86 11.03 7.99 5.10
N ALA A 87 11.62 8.57 4.05
CA ALA A 87 12.57 9.68 4.14
C ALA A 87 11.91 11.07 4.16
N MET A 88 10.58 11.15 3.96
CA MET A 88 9.83 12.39 3.92
C MET A 88 9.05 12.62 5.22
N THR A 89 8.91 13.89 5.60
CA THR A 89 7.92 14.34 6.56
C THR A 89 6.49 14.16 6.02
N VAL A 90 5.48 14.12 6.89
CA VAL A 90 4.07 14.10 6.47
C VAL A 90 3.72 15.32 5.63
N ALA A 91 4.31 16.48 5.93
CA ALA A 91 4.12 17.69 5.14
C ALA A 91 4.61 17.51 3.69
N GLU A 92 5.83 16.99 3.50
CA GLU A 92 6.38 16.71 2.17
C GLU A 92 5.60 15.61 1.44
N ARG A 93 5.14 14.59 2.15
CA ARG A 93 4.31 13.52 1.56
C ARG A 93 3.02 14.06 0.96
N ARG A 94 2.40 15.08 1.56
CA ARG A 94 1.17 15.70 1.03
C ARG A 94 1.37 16.36 -0.34
N GLU A 95 2.58 16.80 -0.63
CA GLU A 95 2.95 17.43 -1.90
C GLU A 95 3.34 16.43 -2.99
N VAL A 96 3.38 15.13 -2.66
CA VAL A 96 3.65 14.08 -3.64
C VAL A 96 2.50 14.00 -4.65
N ARG A 97 2.81 14.17 -5.93
CA ARG A 97 1.86 13.94 -7.03
C ARG A 97 1.27 12.52 -6.94
N GLY A 98 -0.06 12.44 -7.01
CA GLY A 98 -0.82 11.19 -6.84
C GLY A 98 -1.12 10.81 -5.38
N MET A 99 -0.58 11.54 -4.39
CA MET A 99 -0.93 11.33 -2.99
C MET A 99 -2.35 11.80 -2.70
N GLU A 100 -3.11 10.98 -1.98
CA GLU A 100 -4.31 11.46 -1.28
C GLU A 100 -3.89 12.13 0.03
N PRO A 101 -4.08 13.45 0.22
CA PRO A 101 -3.53 14.18 1.37
C PRO A 101 -3.94 13.62 2.73
N LYS A 102 -5.15 13.04 2.82
CA LYS A 102 -5.67 12.39 4.04
C LYS A 102 -4.98 11.08 4.41
N ARG A 103 -4.07 10.59 3.56
CA ARG A 103 -3.32 9.33 3.78
C ARG A 103 -1.83 9.56 4.02
N ALA A 104 -1.34 10.79 3.87
CA ALA A 104 0.09 11.09 3.89
C ALA A 104 0.78 10.67 5.21
N ASP A 105 0.04 10.67 6.32
CA ASP A 105 0.48 10.23 7.64
C ASP A 105 0.69 8.71 7.72
N VAL A 106 -0.19 7.91 7.12
CA VAL A 106 -0.21 6.44 7.26
C VAL A 106 0.26 5.65 6.04
N ILE A 107 0.46 6.32 4.90
CA ILE A 107 0.70 5.67 3.61
C ILE A 107 1.98 4.81 3.60
N ALA A 108 3.04 5.25 4.29
CA ALA A 108 4.31 4.52 4.35
C ALA A 108 4.15 3.14 4.99
N ALA A 109 3.45 3.04 6.12
CA ALA A 109 3.16 1.76 6.76
C ALA A 109 2.29 0.85 5.87
N GLY A 110 1.33 1.42 5.14
CA GLY A 110 0.54 0.69 4.15
C GLY A 110 1.40 0.13 3.01
N CYS A 111 2.32 0.93 2.47
CA CYS A 111 3.23 0.49 1.41
C CYS A 111 4.17 -0.62 1.91
N ALA A 112 4.64 -0.53 3.16
CA ALA A 112 5.44 -1.57 3.79
C ALA A 112 4.69 -2.91 3.88
N ILE A 113 3.39 -2.91 4.21
CA ILE A 113 2.58 -4.13 4.17
C ILE A 113 2.60 -4.76 2.78
N TYR A 114 2.33 -3.98 1.73
CA TYR A 114 2.32 -4.52 0.36
C TYR A 114 3.69 -5.02 -0.09
N ALA A 115 4.76 -4.29 0.21
CA ALA A 115 6.13 -4.72 -0.10
C ALA A 115 6.45 -6.08 0.54
N ARG A 116 6.06 -6.29 1.82
CA ARG A 116 6.28 -7.57 2.49
C ARG A 116 5.37 -8.69 2.00
N VAL A 117 4.12 -8.40 1.65
CA VAL A 117 3.23 -9.38 1.03
C VAL A 117 3.75 -9.81 -0.33
N ALA A 118 4.16 -8.87 -1.18
CA ALA A 118 4.68 -9.15 -2.51
C ALA A 118 5.96 -10.01 -2.45
N ARG A 119 6.86 -9.68 -1.51
CA ARG A 119 8.08 -10.46 -1.26
C ARG A 119 7.77 -11.90 -0.86
N ARG A 120 6.81 -12.12 0.05
CA ARG A 120 6.40 -13.48 0.47
C ARG A 120 5.70 -14.27 -0.64
N ALA A 121 4.98 -13.58 -1.53
CA ALA A 121 4.33 -14.20 -2.67
C ALA A 121 5.27 -14.45 -3.86
N GLU A 122 6.55 -14.04 -3.76
CA GLU A 122 7.50 -13.98 -4.89
C GLU A 122 6.92 -13.25 -6.12
N ALA A 123 6.10 -12.23 -5.88
CA ALA A 123 5.44 -11.49 -6.93
C ALA A 123 6.39 -10.46 -7.56
N ALA A 124 6.38 -10.35 -8.89
CA ALA A 124 7.11 -9.29 -9.59
C ALA A 124 6.40 -7.93 -9.53
N GLU A 125 5.09 -7.93 -9.32
CA GLU A 125 4.23 -6.74 -9.36
C GLU A 125 2.94 -6.93 -8.57
N LEU A 126 2.30 -5.81 -8.25
CA LEU A 126 0.96 -5.73 -7.68
C LEU A 126 -0.04 -5.34 -8.77
N ILE A 127 -1.19 -6.01 -8.82
CA ILE A 127 -2.33 -5.58 -9.66
C ILE A 127 -3.28 -4.78 -8.79
N VAL A 128 -3.47 -3.50 -9.09
CA VAL A 128 -4.31 -2.62 -8.28
C VAL A 128 -5.77 -2.74 -8.70
N SER A 129 -6.64 -3.06 -7.74
CA SER A 129 -8.09 -3.02 -7.91
C SER A 129 -8.70 -1.90 -7.09
N ASP A 130 -9.22 -0.89 -7.80
CA ASP A 130 -10.11 0.12 -7.20
C ASP A 130 -11.42 -0.49 -6.65
N ARG A 131 -11.79 -1.68 -7.17
CA ARG A 131 -12.97 -2.42 -6.73
C ARG A 131 -12.64 -3.27 -5.51
N GLY A 132 -13.14 -2.85 -4.36
CA GLY A 132 -13.04 -3.56 -3.08
C GLY A 132 -14.41 -3.98 -2.53
N ILE A 133 -14.53 -3.99 -1.20
CA ILE A 133 -15.70 -4.54 -0.47
C ILE A 133 -17.04 -3.95 -0.96
N ARG A 134 -17.13 -2.63 -1.18
CA ARG A 134 -18.36 -1.98 -1.65
C ARG A 134 -18.83 -2.50 -3.00
N TRP A 135 -17.90 -2.81 -3.90
CA TRP A 135 -18.21 -3.41 -5.20
C TRP A 135 -18.63 -4.87 -5.06
N GLY A 136 -17.99 -5.63 -4.16
CA GLY A 136 -18.40 -7.00 -3.83
C GLY A 136 -19.86 -7.07 -3.39
N VAL A 137 -20.24 -6.21 -2.42
CA VAL A 137 -21.63 -6.12 -1.94
C VAL A 137 -22.59 -5.70 -3.06
N ALA A 138 -22.20 -4.75 -3.91
CA ALA A 138 -23.04 -4.33 -5.03
C ALA A 138 -23.28 -5.46 -6.05
N TYR A 139 -22.26 -6.30 -6.32
CA TYR A 139 -22.39 -7.44 -7.23
C TYR A 139 -23.26 -8.55 -6.64
N GLU A 140 -23.12 -8.84 -5.35
CA GLU A 140 -23.97 -9.80 -4.64
C GLU A 140 -25.45 -9.36 -4.68
N LEU A 141 -25.74 -8.10 -4.34
CA LEU A 141 -27.10 -7.55 -4.37
C LEU A 141 -27.71 -7.50 -5.78
N ALA A 142 -26.87 -7.45 -6.82
CA ALA A 142 -27.28 -7.49 -8.22
C ALA A 142 -27.39 -8.91 -8.80
N GLY A 143 -27.06 -9.96 -8.02
CA GLY A 143 -27.07 -11.35 -8.48
C GLY A 143 -25.98 -11.68 -9.51
N LEU A 144 -24.86 -10.97 -9.46
CA LEU A 144 -23.72 -11.17 -10.36
C LEU A 144 -22.64 -12.10 -9.79
N VAL A 145 -22.71 -12.38 -8.48
CA VAL A 145 -21.90 -13.38 -7.75
C VAL A 145 -22.73 -13.99 -6.63
#